data_AF-A0A947JHD8-F1
#
_entry.id   AF-A0A947JHD8-F1
#
_cell.length_a   1.000
_cell.length_b   1.000
_cell.length_c   1.000
_cell.angle_alpha   90.00
_cell.angle_beta   90.00
_cell.angle_gamma   90.00
#
_symmetry.space_group_name_H-M   'P 1'
#
loop_
_entity.id
_entity.type
_entity.pdbx_description
1 polymer ?
#
loop_
_entity_poly.entity_id
_entity_poly.type
_entity_poly.pdbx_seq_one_letter_code
_entity_poly.pdbx_strand_id
1 'polypeptide(L)'
;MAEKVAKVGIKRKKGYLYYVDKKGNVVETKMARGKSKGGGGKVVAKPAVEKESGYLYFIDKKGDVSRAKMLVGGKKKKKRRK
;
A
#
# COMPACT_ATOMS: atom_id res chain seq x y z
N MET A 1 -12.84 -5.38 -6.93
CA MET A 1 -12.84 -6.01 -5.59
C MET A 1 -11.40 -6.23 -5.18
N ALA A 2 -11.04 -6.06 -3.92
CA ALA A 2 -9.69 -6.35 -3.43
C ALA A 2 -9.69 -7.73 -2.76
N GLU A 3 -8.66 -8.52 -3.01
CA GLU A 3 -8.49 -9.86 -2.45
C GLU A 3 -7.40 -9.83 -1.39
N LYS A 4 -7.64 -10.50 -0.26
CA LYS A 4 -6.63 -10.64 0.79
C LYS A 4 -5.65 -11.74 0.42
N VAL A 5 -4.37 -11.43 0.43
CA VAL A 5 -3.29 -12.37 0.04
C VAL A 5 -2.44 -12.82 1.23
N ALA A 6 -2.34 -12.01 2.28
CA ALA A 6 -1.68 -12.42 3.52
C ALA A 6 -2.31 -11.74 4.75
N LYS A 7 -2.51 -12.52 5.81
CA LYS A 7 -2.89 -12.01 7.13
C LYS A 7 -1.63 -11.57 7.87
N VAL A 8 -1.59 -10.32 8.30
CA VAL A 8 -0.42 -9.73 8.99
C VAL A 8 -0.83 -8.97 10.24
N GLY A 9 -2.02 -8.34 10.24
CA GLY A 9 -2.54 -7.65 11.42
C GLY A 9 -1.74 -6.40 11.84
N ILE A 10 -1.22 -5.63 10.89
CA ILE A 10 -0.43 -4.43 11.20
C ILE A 10 -1.31 -3.32 11.75
N LYS A 11 -0.96 -2.82 12.94
CA LYS A 11 -1.54 -1.60 13.51
C LYS A 11 -0.92 -0.36 12.86
N ARG A 12 -1.71 0.36 12.05
CA ARG A 12 -1.27 1.56 11.35
C ARG A 12 -1.10 2.73 12.32
N LYS A 13 0.10 3.33 12.33
CA LYS A 13 0.40 4.51 13.14
C LYS A 13 0.10 5.81 12.37
N LYS A 14 -0.41 6.81 13.08
CA LYS A 14 -0.62 8.15 12.52
C LYS A 14 0.72 8.74 12.11
N GLY A 15 0.81 9.22 10.87
CA GLY A 15 2.06 9.80 10.34
C GLY A 15 3.00 8.81 9.66
N TYR A 16 2.62 7.54 9.54
CA TYR A 16 3.39 6.53 8.83
C TYR A 16 2.67 6.03 7.58
N LEU A 17 3.46 5.72 6.55
CA LEU A 17 3.03 5.04 5.34
C LEU A 17 3.44 3.58 5.45
N TYR A 18 2.56 2.70 5.00
CA TYR A 18 2.77 1.26 4.95
C TYR A 18 2.65 0.82 3.49
N TYR A 19 3.64 0.09 2.99
CA TYR A 19 3.65 -0.41 1.62
C TYR A 19 4.34 -1.77 1.54
N VAL A 20 4.08 -2.48 0.44
CA VAL A 20 4.73 -3.77 0.14
C VAL A 20 5.96 -3.51 -0.75
N ASP A 21 7.14 -3.91 -0.29
CA ASP A 21 8.40 -3.74 -1.03
C ASP A 21 8.50 -4.70 -2.24
N LYS A 22 9.67 -4.73 -2.90
CA LYS A 22 9.92 -5.64 -4.04
C LYS A 22 10.03 -7.11 -3.62
N LYS A 23 10.37 -7.38 -2.36
CA LYS A 23 10.52 -8.73 -1.79
C LYS A 23 9.21 -9.25 -1.18
N GLY A 24 8.10 -8.52 -1.33
CA GLY A 24 6.82 -8.91 -0.75
C GLY A 24 6.70 -8.65 0.76
N ASN A 25 7.59 -7.85 1.34
CA ASN A 25 7.57 -7.50 2.76
C ASN A 25 6.79 -6.22 3.01
N VAL A 26 6.25 -6.07 4.22
CA VAL A 26 5.61 -4.81 4.62
C VAL A 26 6.61 -3.90 5.30
N VAL A 27 6.71 -2.68 4.77
CA VAL A 27 7.60 -1.64 5.25
C VAL A 27 6.78 -0.48 5.82
N GLU A 28 7.15 -0.03 7.01
CA GLU A 28 6.65 1.18 7.66
C GLU A 28 7.67 2.31 7.43
N THR A 29 7.23 3.46 6.92
CA THR A 29 8.09 4.64 6.71
C THR A 29 7.42 5.90 7.23
N LYS A 30 8.21 6.86 7.74
CA LYS A 30 7.67 8.13 8.22
C LYS A 30 7.25 8.97 7.02
N MET A 31 6.01 9.47 7.03
CA MET A 31 5.53 10.33 5.95
C MET A 31 6.17 11.72 6.04
N ALA A 32 6.63 12.24 4.91
CA ALA A 32 6.98 13.65 4.78
C ALA A 32 5.70 14.50 4.87
N ARG A 33 5.74 15.59 5.64
CA ARG A 33 4.65 16.56 5.75
C ARG A 33 5.22 17.97 5.90
N GLY A 34 4.86 18.87 4.99
CA GLY A 34 5.38 20.23 4.97
C GLY A 34 6.91 20.23 4.98
N LYS A 35 7.52 20.87 6.00
CA LYS A 35 8.97 20.95 6.18
C LYS A 35 9.59 19.69 6.82
N SER A 36 8.79 18.74 7.32
CA SER A 36 9.31 17.52 7.95
C SER A 36 9.76 16.50 6.90
N LYS A 37 11.04 16.10 6.98
CA LYS A 37 11.60 15.02 6.17
C LYS A 37 10.94 13.68 6.53
N GLY A 38 10.48 12.96 5.51
CA GLY A 38 10.03 11.57 5.63
C GLY A 38 11.19 10.58 5.52
N GLY A 39 10.86 9.29 5.47
CA GLY A 39 11.84 8.21 5.28
C GLY A 39 12.03 7.34 6.53
N GLY A 40 13.17 6.62 6.57
CA GLY A 40 13.46 5.65 7.63
C GLY A 40 12.61 4.38 7.51
N GLY A 41 12.50 3.83 6.30
CA GLY A 41 11.72 2.62 6.05
C GLY A 41 12.23 1.44 6.87
N LYS A 42 11.36 0.85 7.68
CA LYS A 42 11.64 -0.34 8.49
C LYS A 42 10.71 -1.48 8.08
N VAL A 43 11.26 -2.65 7.82
CA VAL A 43 10.46 -3.87 7.61
C VAL A 43 9.78 -4.23 8.93
N VAL A 44 8.44 -4.23 8.93
CA VAL A 44 7.62 -4.54 10.11
C VAL A 44 7.01 -5.93 10.02
N ALA A 45 6.90 -6.49 8.81
CA ALA A 45 6.46 -7.86 8.60
C ALA A 45 7.07 -8.43 7.31
N LYS A 46 7.29 -9.75 7.30
CA LYS A 46 7.87 -10.47 6.16
C LYS A 46 6.95 -11.57 5.64
N PRO A 47 5.74 -11.23 5.14
CA PRO A 47 4.82 -12.23 4.59
C PRO A 47 5.28 -12.84 3.25
N ALA A 48 6.38 -12.35 2.65
CA ALA A 48 6.96 -12.86 1.41
C ALA A 48 5.93 -12.97 0.26
N VAL A 49 5.06 -11.97 0.13
CA VAL A 49 3.97 -11.99 -0.86
C VAL A 49 4.53 -11.92 -2.27
N GLU A 50 4.20 -12.89 -3.11
CA GLU A 50 4.52 -12.87 -4.52
C GLU A 50 3.68 -11.82 -5.26
N LYS A 51 4.38 -10.95 -5.99
CA LYS A 51 3.76 -9.85 -6.73
C LYS A 51 3.52 -10.27 -8.17
N GLU A 52 2.26 -10.31 -8.55
CA GLU A 52 1.83 -10.55 -9.91
C GLU A 52 1.73 -9.24 -10.69
N SER A 53 2.08 -9.32 -11.97
CA SER A 53 1.91 -8.19 -12.89
C SER A 53 0.43 -7.84 -13.05
N GLY A 54 0.14 -6.54 -13.18
CA GLY A 54 -1.23 -6.06 -13.31
C GLY A 54 -2.02 -5.95 -12.00
N TYR A 55 -1.40 -6.18 -10.84
CA TYR A 55 -2.02 -5.98 -9.53
C TYR A 55 -1.32 -4.91 -8.69
N LEU A 56 -2.11 -4.15 -7.94
CA LEU A 56 -1.66 -3.25 -6.89
C LEU A 56 -1.72 -3.97 -5.54
N TYR A 57 -0.61 -3.97 -4.81
CA TYR A 57 -0.51 -4.56 -3.48
C TYR A 57 -0.48 -3.46 -2.42
N PHE A 58 -1.32 -3.58 -1.40
CA PHE A 58 -1.46 -2.57 -0.34
C PHE A 58 -1.91 -3.20 0.98
N ILE A 59 -1.83 -2.40 2.05
CA ILE A 59 -2.28 -2.79 3.38
C ILE A 59 -3.71 -2.28 3.57
N ASP A 60 -4.64 -3.18 3.85
CA ASP A 60 -6.05 -2.86 4.03
C ASP A 60 -6.34 -2.17 5.38
N LYS A 61 -7.62 -1.90 5.66
CA LYS A 61 -8.03 -1.27 6.93
C LYS A 61 -7.83 -2.19 8.15
N LYS A 62 -7.77 -3.51 7.95
CA LYS A 62 -7.54 -4.51 8.99
C LYS A 62 -6.05 -4.73 9.26
N GLY A 63 -5.17 -4.13 8.46
CA GLY A 63 -3.72 -4.29 8.60
C GLY A 63 -3.16 -5.49 7.84
N ASP A 64 -3.93 -6.05 6.91
CA ASP A 64 -3.56 -7.22 6.12
C ASP A 64 -3.10 -6.83 4.72
N VAL A 65 -2.29 -7.66 4.08
CA VAL A 65 -1.86 -7.42 2.70
C VAL A 65 -2.96 -7.90 1.77
N SER A 66 -3.41 -7.00 0.90
CA SER A 66 -4.41 -7.25 -0.12
C SER A 66 -3.91 -6.81 -1.49
N ARG A 67 -4.43 -7.46 -2.55
CA ARG A 67 -4.20 -7.11 -3.95
C ARG A 67 -5.48 -6.63 -4.62
N ALA A 68 -5.36 -5.74 -5.59
CA ALA A 68 -6.46 -5.35 -6.47
C ALA A 68 -5.96 -5.20 -7.90
N LYS A 69 -6.77 -5.61 -8.88
CA LYS A 69 -6.42 -5.48 -10.30
C LYS A 69 -6.21 -4.00 -10.65
N MET A 70 -5.06 -3.68 -11.20
CA MET A 70 -4.66 -2.32 -11.53
C MET A 70 -5.44 -1.88 -12.77
N LEU A 71 -6.13 -0.75 -12.68
CA LEU A 71 -6.80 -0.16 -13.84
C LEU A 71 -5.74 0.58 -14.67
N VAL A 72 -5.38 0.01 -15.83
CA VAL A 72 -4.49 0.65 -16.80
C VAL A 72 -5.15 1.93 -17.30
N GLY A 73 -4.50 3.08 -17.09
CA GLY A 73 -4.95 4.38 -17.61
C GLY A 73 -6.33 4.78 -17.08
N GLY A 74 -6.39 5.43 -15.92
CA GLY A 74 -7.64 5.96 -15.38
C GLY A 74 -8.42 6.69 -16.47
N LYS A 75 -9.59 6.17 -16.86
CA LYS A 75 -10.50 6.87 -17.78
C LYS A 75 -10.66 8.29 -17.24
N LYS A 76 -10.14 9.30 -17.96
CA LYS A 76 -10.32 10.72 -17.60
C LYS A 76 -11.81 10.91 -17.32
N LYS A 77 -12.18 11.11 -16.06
CA LYS A 77 -13.59 11.39 -15.72
C LYS A 77 -13.95 12.67 -16.46
N LYS A 78 -14.88 12.58 -17.43
CA LYS A 78 -15.44 13.75 -18.12
C LYS A 78 -15.88 14.74 -17.03
N LYS A 79 -15.34 15.96 -17.06
CA LYS A 79 -15.71 17.04 -16.14
C LYS A 79 -17.22 17.24 -16.25
N ARG A 80 -17.99 16.93 -15.20
CA ARG A 80 -19.41 17.31 -15.15
C ARG A 80 -19.43 18.83 -15.20
N ARG A 81 -19.89 19.42 -16.31
CA ARG A 81 -20.32 20.81 -16.35
C ARG A 81 -21.52 20.91 -15.41
N LYS A 82 -21.42 21.80 -14.42
CA LYS A 82 -22.60 22.31 -13.73
C LYS A 82 -23.33 23.26 -14.68
#